data_AF-D3LAH4-F1
#
_entry.id   AF-D3LAH4-F1
#
_cell.length_a   1.000
_cell.length_b   1.000
_cell.length_c   1.000
_cell.angle_alpha   90.00
_cell.angle_beta   90.00
_cell.angle_gamma   90.00
#
_symmetry.space_group_name_H-M   'P 1'
#
loop_
_entity.id
_entity.type
_entity.pdbx_description
1 polymer ?
#
loop_
_entity_poly.entity_id
_entity_poly.type
_entity_poly.pdbx_seq_one_letter_code
_entity_poly.pdbx_strand_id
1 'polypeptide(L)'
;MENIVFVWVMHQQKIIDEILRGLKGDYDFYSFSLRPSVSELRKRFIKDIRSGIREEKDLSEAVARIPMYKSVHSFKINVTGTEYPENAQKILKVINQAK
;
A
#
# COMPACT_ATOMS: atom_id res chain seq x y z
N MET A 1 -6.13 -22.07 -4.84
CA MET A 1 -5.78 -20.89 -5.67
C MET A 1 -4.43 -20.40 -5.22
N GLU A 2 -3.52 -20.23 -6.16
CA GLU A 2 -2.23 -19.58 -5.91
C GLU A 2 -2.44 -18.06 -5.97
N ASN A 3 -1.86 -17.33 -5.02
CA ASN A 3 -1.96 -15.87 -4.96
C ASN A 3 -0.56 -15.28 -4.99
N ILE A 4 -0.34 -14.28 -5.84
CA ILE A 4 0.91 -13.53 -5.91
C ILE A 4 0.64 -12.12 -5.38
N VAL A 5 1.46 -11.67 -4.41
CA VAL A 5 1.30 -10.37 -3.76
C VAL A 5 2.53 -9.50 -4.02
N PHE A 6 2.34 -8.38 -4.70
CA PHE A 6 3.37 -7.36 -4.92
C PHE A 6 3.27 -6.28 -3.83
N VAL A 7 4.35 -6.08 -3.05
CA VAL A 7 4.37 -5.21 -1.86
C VAL A 7 5.27 -3.97 -2.00
N TRP A 8 5.45 -3.47 -3.22
CA TRP A 8 6.34 -2.33 -3.52
C TRP A 8 5.68 -0.95 -3.36
N VAL A 9 6.50 0.11 -3.39
CA VAL A 9 6.07 1.51 -3.36
C VAL A 9 5.54 1.94 -4.75
N MET A 10 4.30 1.58 -5.03
CA MET A 10 3.62 1.86 -6.31
C MET A 10 2.75 3.13 -6.23
N HIS A 11 3.41 4.26 -6.03
CA HIS A 11 2.77 5.57 -5.76
C HIS A 11 2.30 6.32 -7.02
N GLN A 12 2.57 5.78 -8.22
CA GLN A 12 2.12 6.29 -9.51
C GLN A 12 1.41 5.19 -10.29
N GLN A 13 0.33 5.52 -10.99
CA GLN A 13 -0.43 4.53 -11.79
C GLN A 13 0.46 3.83 -12.82
N LYS A 14 1.35 4.59 -13.47
CA LYS A 14 2.29 4.08 -14.48
C LYS A 14 3.11 2.90 -13.95
N ILE A 15 3.56 2.90 -12.69
CA ILE A 15 4.35 1.79 -12.12
C ILE A 15 3.54 0.48 -12.15
N ILE A 16 2.25 0.57 -11.79
CA ILE A 16 1.35 -0.59 -11.78
C ILE A 16 1.09 -1.05 -13.20
N ASP A 17 0.79 -0.12 -14.12
CA ASP A 17 0.55 -0.44 -15.53
C ASP A 17 1.77 -1.13 -16.16
N GLU A 18 2.98 -0.68 -15.83
CA GLU A 18 4.22 -1.28 -16.30
C GLU A 18 4.40 -2.72 -15.82
N ILE A 19 4.08 -3.01 -14.56
CA ILE A 19 4.09 -4.38 -14.00
C ILE A 19 3.03 -5.24 -14.72
N LEU A 20 1.80 -4.72 -14.85
CA LEU A 20 0.69 -5.45 -15.47
C LEU A 20 0.97 -5.82 -16.92
N ARG A 21 1.66 -4.97 -17.70
CA ARG A 21 2.09 -5.29 -19.07
C ARG A 21 3.00 -6.52 -19.16
N GLY A 22 3.73 -6.84 -18.09
CA GLY A 22 4.58 -8.02 -18.01
C GLY A 22 3.84 -9.31 -17.65
N LEU A 23 2.63 -9.21 -17.09
CA LEU A 23 1.85 -10.36 -16.65
C LEU A 23 1.00 -10.91 -17.80
N LYS A 24 0.95 -12.24 -17.93
CA LYS A 24 0.21 -12.95 -18.98
C LYS A 24 -0.63 -14.06 -18.37
N GLY A 25 -1.73 -14.41 -19.04
CA GLY A 25 -2.69 -15.43 -18.58
C GLY A 25 -3.89 -14.83 -17.86
N ASP A 26 -4.80 -15.70 -17.43
CA ASP A 26 -6.02 -15.30 -16.72
C ASP A 26 -5.74 -15.15 -15.22
N TYR A 27 -6.07 -13.99 -14.67
CA TYR A 27 -5.95 -13.72 -13.24
C TYR A 27 -6.98 -12.69 -12.79
N ASP A 28 -7.44 -12.82 -11.55
CA ASP A 28 -8.17 -11.75 -10.89
C ASP A 28 -7.17 -10.71 -10.39
N PHE A 29 -7.33 -9.47 -10.83
CA PHE A 29 -6.45 -8.37 -10.41
C PHE A 29 -7.09 -7.52 -9.33
N TYR A 30 -6.36 -7.33 -8.23
CA TYR A 30 -6.73 -6.40 -7.16
C TYR A 30 -5.56 -5.49 -6.80
N SER A 31 -5.80 -4.19 -6.84
CA SER A 31 -4.85 -3.16 -6.42
C SER A 31 -5.31 -2.54 -5.12
N PHE A 32 -4.43 -2.46 -4.11
CA PHE A 32 -4.73 -1.91 -2.80
C PHE A 32 -3.75 -0.80 -2.42
N SER A 33 -4.27 0.31 -1.92
CA SER A 33 -3.47 1.35 -1.24
C SER A 33 -3.84 1.33 0.23
N LEU A 34 -2.90 0.92 1.09
CA LEU A 34 -3.04 0.99 2.53
C LEU A 34 -2.67 2.41 3.01
N ARG A 35 -3.64 3.12 3.57
CA ARG A 35 -3.53 4.54 3.90
C ARG A 35 -3.65 4.76 5.41
N PRO A 36 -2.54 4.85 6.15
CA PRO A 36 -2.57 5.39 7.50
C PRO A 36 -2.78 6.91 7.46
N SER A 37 -3.16 7.48 8.59
CA SER A 37 -3.08 8.93 8.80
C SER A 37 -1.63 9.41 8.71
N VAL A 38 -1.45 10.69 8.36
CA VAL A 38 -0.11 11.31 8.27
C VAL A 38 0.60 11.25 9.63
N SER A 39 -0.12 11.48 10.71
CA SER A 39 0.42 11.44 12.09
C SER A 39 0.90 10.04 12.46
N GLU A 40 0.15 9.00 12.10
CA GLU A 40 0.54 7.63 12.38
C GLU A 40 1.71 7.16 11.52
N LEU A 41 1.72 7.53 10.23
CA LEU A 41 2.87 7.27 9.38
C LEU A 41 4.14 7.89 9.98
N ARG A 42 4.08 9.16 10.38
CA ARG A 42 5.19 9.87 11.05
C ARG A 42 5.61 9.15 12.32
N LYS A 43 4.68 8.74 13.18
CA LYS A 43 4.99 8.01 14.42
C LYS A 43 5.75 6.72 14.15
N ARG A 44 5.33 5.93 13.14
CA ARG A 44 5.99 4.67 12.75
C ARG A 44 7.40 4.94 12.21
N PHE A 45 7.56 5.91 11.32
CA PHE A 45 8.87 6.27 10.76
C PHE A 45 9.83 6.81 11.82
N ILE A 46 9.38 7.68 12.72
CA ILE A 46 10.22 8.20 13.81
C ILE A 46 10.72 7.05 14.70
N LYS A 47 9.87 6.06 14.98
CA LYS A 47 10.29 4.85 15.72
C LYS A 47 11.40 4.11 14.95
N ASP A 48 11.22 3.89 13.65
CA ASP A 48 12.18 3.16 12.81
C ASP A 48 13.50 3.93 12.64
N ILE A 49 13.45 5.26 12.56
CA ILE A 49 14.62 6.15 12.52
C ILE A 49 15.41 6.05 13.82
N ARG A 50 14.73 6.11 14.98
CA ARG A 50 15.37 5.93 16.29
C ARG A 50 16.01 4.54 16.44
N SER A 51 15.50 3.54 15.72
CA SER A 51 16.05 2.19 15.67
C SER A 51 17.09 1.99 14.56
N GLY A 52 17.45 3.02 13.80
CA GLY A 52 18.44 2.93 12.72
C GLY A 52 18.00 2.14 11.48
N ILE A 53 16.71 1.81 11.37
CA ILE A 53 16.13 1.04 10.24
C ILE A 53 15.89 1.97 9.04
N ARG A 54 15.65 3.25 9.29
CA ARG A 54 15.36 4.28 8.29
C ARG A 54 16.08 5.58 8.61
N GLU A 55 16.19 6.43 7.60
CA GLU A 55 16.70 7.79 7.71
C GLU A 55 15.56 8.83 7.65
N GLU A 56 15.83 10.04 8.13
CA GLU A 56 14.86 11.16 8.04
C GLU A 56 14.42 11.45 6.59
N LYS A 57 15.30 11.23 5.61
CA LYS A 57 14.96 11.35 4.19
C LYS A 57 13.81 10.42 3.80
N ASP A 58 13.77 9.20 4.33
CA ASP A 58 12.75 8.21 4.01
C ASP A 58 11.36 8.69 4.46
N LEU A 59 11.30 9.37 5.61
CA LEU A 59 10.06 9.98 6.10
C LEU A 59 9.62 11.12 5.19
N SER A 60 10.54 12.01 4.81
CA SER A 60 10.23 13.14 3.93
C SER A 60 9.64 12.68 2.60
N GLU A 61 10.23 11.66 1.98
CA GLU A 61 9.72 11.09 0.75
C GLU A 61 8.40 10.33 0.94
N ALA A 62 8.26 9.59 2.04
CA ALA A 62 7.02 8.87 2.33
C ALA A 62 5.84 9.83 2.44
N VAL A 63 6.03 10.98 3.11
CA VAL A 63 5.03 12.04 3.23
C VAL A 63 4.74 12.67 1.85
N ALA A 64 5.77 12.95 1.05
CA ALA A 64 5.60 13.52 -0.29
C ALA A 64 4.77 12.60 -1.23
N ARG A 65 4.84 11.28 -1.04
CA ARG A 65 4.06 10.30 -1.82
C ARG A 65 2.60 10.18 -1.40
N ILE A 66 2.21 10.59 -0.19
CA ILE A 66 0.82 10.48 0.32
C ILE A 66 -0.24 11.00 -0.65
N PRO A 67 -0.14 12.23 -1.20
CA PRO A 67 -1.14 12.73 -2.14
C PRO A 67 -1.22 11.90 -3.42
N MET A 68 -0.12 11.30 -3.86
CA MET A 68 -0.03 10.54 -5.12
C MET A 68 -0.84 9.24 -5.07
N TYR A 69 -0.96 8.62 -3.89
CA TYR A 69 -1.84 7.47 -3.72
C TYR A 69 -3.32 7.78 -3.92
N LYS A 70 -3.75 9.05 -3.95
CA LYS A 70 -5.13 9.40 -4.30
C LYS A 70 -5.43 9.14 -5.78
N SER A 71 -4.46 9.33 -6.67
CA SER A 71 -4.61 9.18 -8.12
C SER A 71 -4.33 7.77 -8.65
N VAL A 72 -3.85 6.87 -7.80
CA VAL A 72 -3.68 5.46 -8.16
C VAL A 72 -5.04 4.76 -8.21
N HIS A 73 -5.31 3.98 -9.24
CA HIS A 73 -6.52 3.15 -9.38
C HIS A 73 -6.37 1.91 -8.49
N SER A 74 -6.91 2.01 -7.28
CA SER A 74 -6.85 0.96 -6.29
C SER A 74 -7.98 1.10 -5.28
N PHE A 75 -8.30 0.02 -4.61
CA PHE A 75 -9.08 0.07 -3.38
C PHE A 75 -8.29 0.80 -2.30
N LYS A 76 -8.91 1.78 -1.65
CA LYS A 76 -8.27 2.59 -0.61
C LYS A 76 -8.70 2.05 0.74
N ILE A 77 -7.77 1.49 1.49
CA ILE A 77 -8.04 0.91 2.80
C ILE A 77 -7.42 1.82 3.86
N ASN A 78 -8.27 2.37 4.74
CA ASN A 78 -7.78 3.09 5.91
C ASN A 78 -7.21 2.07 6.92
N VAL A 79 -5.93 2.25 7.25
CA VAL A 79 -5.20 1.39 8.20
C VAL A 79 -4.69 2.16 9.43
N THR A 80 -5.34 3.29 9.71
CA THR A 80 -5.05 4.11 10.90
C THR A 80 -5.54 3.39 12.15
N GLY A 81 -4.64 3.18 13.11
CA GLY A 81 -4.93 2.58 14.41
C GLY A 81 -5.20 1.08 14.38
N THR A 82 -4.89 0.41 13.26
CA THR A 82 -5.34 -0.96 13.01
C THR A 82 -4.16 -1.90 12.84
N GLU A 83 -4.30 -3.08 13.44
CA GLU A 83 -3.26 -4.12 13.46
C GLU A 83 -3.22 -4.91 12.14
N TYR A 84 -2.11 -5.60 11.89
CA TYR A 84 -1.91 -6.33 10.64
C TYR A 84 -3.01 -7.36 10.32
N PRO A 85 -3.49 -8.19 11.27
CA PRO A 85 -4.58 -9.13 10.97
C PRO A 85 -5.89 -8.43 10.57
N GLU A 86 -6.21 -7.29 11.19
CA GLU A 86 -7.40 -6.52 10.85
C GLU A 86 -7.29 -5.91 9.45
N ASN A 87 -6.10 -5.44 9.06
CA ASN A 87 -5.84 -4.92 7.72
C ASN A 87 -6.00 -6.02 6.65
N ALA A 88 -5.53 -7.24 6.93
CA ALA A 88 -5.74 -8.39 6.05
C ALA A 88 -7.24 -8.72 5.89
N GLN A 89 -8.01 -8.68 6.97
CA GLN A 89 -9.47 -8.88 6.91
C GLN A 89 -10.18 -7.81 6.07
N LYS A 90 -9.74 -6.55 6.13
CA LYS A 90 -10.26 -5.48 5.26
C LYS A 90 -9.99 -5.76 3.78
N ILE A 91 -8.80 -6.26 3.44
CA ILE A 91 -8.46 -6.68 2.07
C ILE A 91 -9.38 -7.83 1.61
N LEU A 92 -9.50 -8.87 2.43
CA LEU A 92 -10.35 -10.04 2.11
C LEU A 92 -11.82 -9.64 1.90
N LYS A 93 -12.33 -8.72 2.73
CA LYS A 93 -13.70 -8.20 2.57
C LYS A 93 -13.92 -7.54 1.21
N VAL A 94 -12.95 -6.76 0.73
CA VAL A 94 -13.03 -6.13 -0.61
C VAL A 94 -13.02 -7.18 -1.71
N ILE A 95 -12.12 -8.18 -1.63
CA ILE A 95 -12.03 -9.25 -2.63
C ILE A 95 -13.35 -10.03 -2.69
N ASN A 96 -13.93 -10.37 -1.54
CA ASN A 96 -15.17 -11.15 -1.47
C ASN A 96 -16.41 -10.36 -1.94
N GLN A 97 -16.36 -9.03 -1.96
CA GLN A 97 -17.45 -8.17 -2.45
C GLN A 97 -17.35 -7.88 -3.95
N ALA A 98 -16.18 -8.06 -4.54
CA ALA A 98 -15.90 -7.82 -5.95
C ALA A 98 -16.09 -9.07 -6.83
N LYS A 99 -16.27 -10.24 -6.19
CA LYS A 99 -16.66 -11.51 -6.81
C LYS A 99 -18.18 -11.61 -6.91
#